data_AF-A0A5X9FN38-F1
#
_entry.id   AF-A0A5X9FN38-F1
#
_cell.length_a   1.000
_cell.length_b   1.000
_cell.length_c   1.000
_cell.angle_alpha   90.00
_cell.angle_beta   90.00
_cell.angle_gamma   90.00
#
_symmetry.space_group_name_H-M   'P 1'
#
loop_
_entity.id
_entity.type
_entity.pdbx_description
1 polymer ?
#
loop_
_entity_poly.entity_id
_entity_poly.type
_entity_poly.pdbx_seq_one_letter_code
_entity_poly.pdbx_strand_id
1 'polypeptide(L)'
;QINATLDTANSSPIIKAANVTLDGTLNLSSTATFVAPETDEHFGSVTLIDSQTAITTDFDSVTLDADTSAMPDYLTINAGVDANDNTNYELSTGLSWYAGANSARAAHGTFTVDADSTFTVTSELDETTANSNWGGSKLTKQGDGTLILSNTGNDYGDTEIDGGILAAKDAASLGTGDVTIAENAKLALSQGTLDNNVTGGGQIVKSGSDELIVTGDNNYSGGTTISGGTLIADHADSLGTGAVANSGVLQVGEGELENTLSGTGSLVKTGTG
;
A
#
# COMPACT_ATOMS: atom_id res chain seq x y z
N GLN A 1 -17.89 -5.51 30.93
CA GLN A 1 -17.38 -4.16 30.61
C GLN A 1 -16.13 -3.91 31.43
N ILE A 2 -15.01 -3.71 30.75
CA ILE A 2 -13.72 -3.30 31.33
C ILE A 2 -13.40 -1.92 30.76
N ASN A 3 -12.95 -0.98 31.61
CA ASN A 3 -12.51 0.35 31.20
C ASN A 3 -11.02 0.49 31.51
N ALA A 4 -10.20 0.86 30.53
CA ALA A 4 -8.77 1.13 30.73
C ALA A 4 -8.37 2.44 30.06
N THR A 5 -7.44 3.18 30.67
CA THR A 5 -6.87 4.41 30.12
C THR A 5 -5.42 4.18 29.75
N LEU A 6 -5.06 4.52 28.51
CA LEU A 6 -3.72 4.36 27.95
C LEU A 6 -2.91 5.66 28.14
N ASP A 7 -1.66 5.51 28.56
CA ASP A 7 -0.64 6.58 28.55
C ASP A 7 0.65 6.04 27.93
N THR A 8 1.41 6.94 27.31
CA THR A 8 2.72 6.75 26.67
C THR A 8 3.80 6.13 27.55
N ALA A 9 3.60 6.08 28.87
CA ALA A 9 4.50 5.46 29.84
C ALA A 9 4.21 3.96 30.11
N ASN A 10 3.13 3.39 29.55
CA ASN A 10 2.73 2.01 29.82
C ASN A 10 3.62 1.01 29.04
N SER A 11 4.79 0.67 29.59
CA SER A 11 5.66 -0.39 29.09
C SER A 11 5.38 -1.76 29.75
N SER A 12 4.27 -1.90 30.46
CA SER A 12 3.87 -3.10 31.18
C SER A 12 2.40 -3.39 30.92
N PRO A 13 1.99 -4.67 30.92
CA PRO A 13 0.61 -5.02 30.73
C PRO A 13 -0.26 -4.40 31.83
N ILE A 14 -1.40 -3.85 31.43
CA ILE A 14 -2.35 -3.20 32.33
C ILE A 14 -2.93 -4.23 33.31
N ILE A 15 -3.13 -5.46 32.83
CA ILE A 15 -3.68 -6.58 33.61
C ILE A 15 -2.72 -7.77 33.51
N LYS A 16 -2.31 -8.31 34.66
CA LYS A 16 -1.67 -9.63 34.76
C LYS A 16 -2.62 -10.63 35.41
N ALA A 17 -2.84 -11.77 34.77
CA ALA A 17 -3.81 -12.76 35.23
C ALA A 17 -3.27 -14.19 35.13
N ALA A 18 -3.81 -15.10 35.94
CA ALA A 18 -3.46 -16.52 35.84
C ALA A 18 -4.23 -17.23 34.74
N ASN A 19 -5.53 -16.92 34.61
CA ASN A 19 -6.40 -17.43 33.56
C ASN A 19 -7.29 -16.28 33.11
N VAL A 20 -7.60 -16.23 31.81
CA VAL A 20 -8.38 -15.16 31.21
C VAL A 20 -9.48 -15.76 30.35
N THR A 21 -10.68 -15.21 30.48
CA THR A 21 -11.81 -15.43 29.58
C THR A 21 -12.38 -14.05 29.27
N LEU A 22 -12.50 -13.75 27.99
CA LEU A 22 -12.93 -12.46 27.46
C LEU A 22 -14.34 -12.63 26.87
N ASP A 23 -15.19 -11.64 27.13
CA ASP A 23 -16.59 -11.60 26.68
C ASP A 23 -17.11 -10.15 26.80
N GLY A 24 -18.16 -9.81 26.06
CA GLY A 24 -18.80 -8.50 26.05
C GLY A 24 -17.88 -7.40 25.50
N THR A 25 -18.05 -6.17 25.99
CA THR A 25 -17.35 -4.99 25.47
C THR A 25 -16.14 -4.58 26.32
N LEU A 26 -15.01 -4.35 25.66
CA LEU A 26 -13.85 -3.61 26.18
C LEU A 26 -13.93 -2.14 25.75
N ASN A 27 -13.84 -1.21 26.69
CA ASN A 27 -13.76 0.22 26.39
C ASN A 27 -12.38 0.75 26.75
N LEU A 28 -11.73 1.37 25.79
CA LEU A 28 -10.41 1.99 25.94
C LEU A 28 -10.56 3.50 25.75
N SER A 29 -9.80 4.27 26.51
CA SER A 29 -9.63 5.70 26.26
C SER A 29 -8.16 6.06 26.22
N SER A 30 -7.81 7.03 25.36
CA SER A 30 -6.45 7.55 25.26
C SER A 30 -6.46 9.06 25.10
N THR A 31 -5.51 9.72 25.76
CA THR A 31 -5.24 11.16 25.57
C THR A 31 -3.98 11.40 24.74
N ALA A 32 -3.31 10.33 24.31
CA ALA A 32 -2.09 10.43 23.51
C ALA A 32 -2.40 10.94 22.10
N THR A 33 -1.53 11.80 21.58
CA THR A 33 -1.58 12.24 20.19
C THR A 33 -0.97 11.17 19.30
N PHE A 34 -1.67 10.79 18.23
CA PHE A 34 -1.14 9.88 17.24
C PHE A 34 -0.04 10.54 16.40
N VAL A 35 1.07 9.84 16.19
CA VAL A 35 2.14 10.24 15.27
C VAL A 35 2.23 9.16 14.20
N ALA A 36 1.93 9.53 12.96
CA ALA A 36 1.95 8.59 11.84
C ALA A 36 3.38 8.11 11.56
N PRO A 37 3.62 6.79 11.47
CA PRO A 37 4.89 6.26 11.02
C PRO A 37 5.04 6.45 9.50
N GLU A 38 6.29 6.50 9.03
CA GLU A 38 6.62 6.58 7.60
C GLU A 38 6.56 5.19 6.90
N THR A 39 6.49 4.10 7.67
CA THR A 39 6.39 2.72 7.17
C THR A 39 5.73 1.80 8.19
N ASP A 40 5.10 0.73 7.70
CA ASP A 40 4.54 -0.37 8.51
C ASP A 40 5.58 -1.22 9.25
N GLU A 41 6.88 -1.15 8.91
CA GLU A 41 7.95 -1.75 9.74
C GLU A 41 8.04 -1.13 11.14
N HIS A 42 7.56 0.10 11.31
CA HIS A 42 7.58 0.82 12.58
C HIS A 42 6.27 0.68 13.37
N PHE A 43 5.37 -0.21 12.97
CA PHE A 43 4.19 -0.50 13.78
C PHE A 43 4.55 -1.08 15.14
N GLY A 44 3.81 -0.67 16.16
CA GLY A 44 4.00 -1.09 17.53
C GLY A 44 2.76 -1.72 18.13
N SER A 45 2.95 -2.43 19.24
CA SER A 45 1.87 -2.95 20.05
C SER A 45 2.05 -2.61 21.54
N VAL A 46 0.93 -2.63 22.26
CA VAL A 46 0.84 -2.49 23.71
C VAL A 46 0.07 -3.69 24.22
N THR A 47 0.72 -4.52 25.03
CA THR A 47 0.03 -5.61 25.72
C THR A 47 -0.91 -5.01 26.77
N LEU A 48 -2.20 -5.32 26.69
CA LEU A 48 -3.22 -4.92 27.66
C LEU A 48 -3.36 -5.97 28.76
N ILE A 49 -3.38 -7.24 28.37
CA ILE A 49 -3.54 -8.39 29.27
C ILE A 49 -2.41 -9.38 29.02
N ASP A 50 -1.73 -9.78 30.09
CA ASP A 50 -0.70 -10.82 30.14
C ASP A 50 -1.24 -11.96 31.03
N SER A 51 -1.49 -13.11 30.42
CA SER A 51 -2.09 -14.29 31.05
C SER A 51 -1.04 -15.40 31.24
N GLN A 52 -1.11 -16.18 32.32
CA GLN A 52 -0.26 -17.38 32.43
C GLN A 52 -0.72 -18.54 31.54
N THR A 53 -1.97 -18.52 31.07
CA THR A 53 -2.54 -19.51 30.15
C THR A 53 -3.02 -18.85 28.87
N ALA A 54 -3.08 -19.62 27.78
CA ALA A 54 -3.64 -19.17 26.51
C ALA A 54 -5.03 -18.53 26.69
N ILE A 55 -5.21 -17.38 26.07
CA ILE A 55 -6.47 -16.67 25.91
C ILE A 55 -7.17 -17.28 24.69
N THR A 56 -8.28 -17.98 24.89
CA THR A 56 -8.97 -18.73 23.82
C THR A 56 -10.29 -18.10 23.36
N THR A 57 -10.60 -16.92 23.89
CA THR A 57 -11.83 -16.15 23.64
C THR A 57 -11.46 -14.69 23.40
N ASP A 58 -12.27 -13.95 22.67
CA ASP A 58 -12.10 -12.50 22.46
C ASP A 58 -13.30 -11.73 23.04
N PHE A 59 -13.14 -10.41 23.21
CA PHE A 59 -14.27 -9.53 23.44
C PHE A 59 -15.20 -9.52 22.22
N ASP A 60 -16.51 -9.40 22.46
CA ASP A 60 -17.52 -9.25 21.41
C ASP A 60 -17.33 -7.93 20.64
N SER A 61 -16.77 -6.92 21.31
CA SER A 61 -16.51 -5.60 20.74
C SER A 61 -15.44 -4.86 21.54
N VAL A 62 -14.66 -4.04 20.84
CA VAL A 62 -13.73 -3.09 21.43
C VAL A 62 -14.10 -1.68 20.98
N THR A 63 -14.19 -0.75 21.92
CA THR A 63 -14.34 0.68 21.60
C THR A 63 -13.10 1.43 22.05
N LEU A 64 -12.65 2.38 21.22
CA LEU A 64 -11.52 3.25 21.50
C LEU A 64 -11.96 4.71 21.41
N ASP A 65 -12.06 5.36 22.57
CA ASP A 65 -12.25 6.80 22.69
C ASP A 65 -10.88 7.50 22.69
N ALA A 66 -10.40 7.79 21.48
CA ALA A 66 -9.13 8.47 21.24
C ALA A 66 -9.27 9.49 20.10
N ASP A 67 -8.48 10.55 20.14
CA ASP A 67 -8.37 11.47 19.00
C ASP A 67 -7.60 10.80 17.85
N THR A 68 -8.36 10.24 16.92
CA THR A 68 -7.83 9.59 15.71
C THR A 68 -7.88 10.51 14.48
N SER A 69 -8.15 11.81 14.66
CA SER A 69 -8.27 12.76 13.55
C SER A 69 -6.95 12.95 12.79
N ALA A 70 -5.81 12.80 13.46
CA ALA A 70 -4.49 12.83 12.87
C ALA A 70 -4.01 11.47 12.31
N MET A 71 -4.81 10.41 12.46
CA MET A 71 -4.46 9.08 11.96
C MET A 71 -4.88 8.96 10.48
N PRO A 72 -3.93 8.70 9.56
CA PRO A 72 -4.22 8.46 8.15
C PRO A 72 -5.25 7.35 7.94
N ASP A 73 -5.97 7.38 6.82
CA ASP A 73 -7.00 6.40 6.49
C ASP A 73 -6.48 4.97 6.42
N TYR A 74 -5.30 4.78 5.84
CA TYR A 74 -4.63 3.49 5.69
C TYR A 74 -4.12 2.87 6.99
N LEU A 75 -4.25 3.56 8.13
CA LEU A 75 -3.88 3.03 9.44
C LEU A 75 -5.10 2.79 10.32
N THR A 76 -5.01 1.75 11.14
CA THR A 76 -6.00 1.42 12.15
C THR A 76 -5.32 1.00 13.44
N ILE A 77 -6.11 0.95 14.51
CA ILE A 77 -5.73 0.33 15.77
C ILE A 77 -6.51 -0.98 15.88
N ASN A 78 -5.81 -2.08 16.03
CA ASN A 78 -6.37 -3.42 16.22
C ASN A 78 -6.33 -3.78 17.69
N ALA A 79 -7.36 -4.46 18.17
CA ALA A 79 -7.35 -5.12 19.47
C ALA A 79 -7.61 -6.61 19.27
N GLY A 80 -6.84 -7.47 19.93
CA GLY A 80 -7.00 -8.91 19.79
C GLY A 80 -5.98 -9.72 20.58
N VAL A 81 -6.20 -11.03 20.59
CA VAL A 81 -5.21 -12.00 21.08
C VAL A 81 -4.03 -12.00 20.12
N ASP A 82 -2.80 -11.91 20.64
CA ASP A 82 -1.60 -11.97 19.80
C ASP A 82 -1.51 -13.35 19.14
N ALA A 83 -1.39 -13.35 17.81
CA ALA A 83 -1.29 -14.55 16.99
C ALA A 83 0.03 -15.31 17.22
N ASN A 84 1.09 -14.60 17.63
CA ASN A 84 2.40 -15.17 17.90
C ASN A 84 2.53 -15.66 19.35
N ASP A 85 1.86 -14.99 20.29
CA ASP A 85 1.78 -15.36 21.70
C ASP A 85 0.35 -15.20 22.24
N ASN A 86 -0.43 -16.27 22.17
CA ASN A 86 -1.82 -16.26 22.60
C ASN A 86 -2.02 -16.12 24.12
N THR A 87 -0.96 -15.92 24.90
CA THR A 87 -1.06 -15.51 26.30
C THR A 87 -1.26 -14.01 26.48
N ASN A 88 -1.07 -13.23 25.41
CA ASN A 88 -1.22 -11.78 25.39
C ASN A 88 -2.50 -11.34 24.66
N TYR A 89 -3.15 -10.32 25.21
CA TYR A 89 -4.15 -9.53 24.51
C TYR A 89 -3.60 -8.13 24.27
N GLU A 90 -3.53 -7.71 23.02
CA GLU A 90 -2.78 -6.52 22.62
C GLU A 90 -3.64 -5.50 21.91
N LEU A 91 -3.19 -4.26 21.99
CA LEU A 91 -3.58 -3.17 21.11
C LEU A 91 -2.40 -2.90 20.17
N SER A 92 -2.60 -2.97 18.86
CA SER A 92 -1.52 -2.76 17.88
C SER A 92 -1.93 -1.76 16.80
N THR A 93 -0.95 -1.03 16.27
CA THR A 93 -1.13 -0.29 15.02
C THR A 93 -1.02 -1.26 13.85
N GLY A 94 -1.89 -1.12 12.85
CA GLY A 94 -1.84 -1.92 11.64
C GLY A 94 -2.37 -1.19 10.42
N LEU A 95 -2.24 -1.82 9.24
CA LEU A 95 -2.88 -1.33 8.03
C LEU A 95 -4.39 -1.55 8.10
N SER A 96 -5.17 -0.56 7.65
CA SER A 96 -6.61 -0.70 7.44
C SER A 96 -6.94 -1.83 6.46
N TRP A 97 -5.99 -2.22 5.60
CA TRP A 97 -6.09 -3.38 4.73
C TRP A 97 -6.48 -4.67 5.48
N TYR A 98 -5.89 -4.87 6.66
CA TYR A 98 -6.07 -6.07 7.49
C TYR A 98 -6.93 -5.84 8.73
N ALA A 99 -7.73 -4.76 8.75
CA ALA A 99 -8.57 -4.45 9.90
C ALA A 99 -9.60 -5.55 10.16
N GLY A 100 -9.52 -6.18 11.33
CA GLY A 100 -10.49 -7.16 11.82
C GLY A 100 -11.71 -6.54 12.52
N ALA A 101 -12.60 -7.39 13.03
CA ALA A 101 -13.86 -6.98 13.68
C ALA A 101 -13.68 -6.05 14.90
N ASN A 102 -12.57 -6.19 15.62
CA ASN A 102 -12.23 -5.40 16.81
C ASN A 102 -11.29 -4.22 16.51
N SER A 103 -11.23 -3.79 15.26
CA SER A 103 -10.40 -2.66 14.85
C SER A 103 -11.16 -1.34 14.94
N ALA A 104 -10.43 -0.25 15.15
CA ALA A 104 -11.00 1.09 15.24
C ALA A 104 -11.64 1.57 13.92
N ARG A 105 -11.23 0.98 12.79
CA ARG A 105 -11.75 1.27 11.44
C ARG A 105 -12.09 -0.03 10.71
N ALA A 106 -13.04 0.05 9.78
CA ALA A 106 -13.39 -1.07 8.90
C ALA A 106 -12.31 -1.26 7.83
N ALA A 107 -12.16 -2.49 7.34
CA ALA A 107 -11.16 -2.80 6.33
C ALA A 107 -11.41 -2.09 5.00
N HIS A 108 -10.35 -1.54 4.41
CA HIS A 108 -10.35 -0.96 3.08
C HIS A 108 -8.94 -0.92 2.47
N GLY A 109 -8.87 -0.78 1.15
CA GLY A 109 -7.60 -0.66 0.40
C GLY A 109 -7.21 0.76 0.00
N THR A 110 -7.87 1.79 0.52
CA THR A 110 -7.52 3.18 0.26
C THR A 110 -6.32 3.65 1.09
N PHE A 111 -5.36 4.29 0.42
CA PHE A 111 -4.20 4.96 0.99
C PHE A 111 -4.19 6.43 0.57
N THR A 112 -4.70 7.32 1.42
CA THR A 112 -4.62 8.77 1.21
C THR A 112 -3.33 9.31 1.84
N VAL A 113 -2.33 9.57 1.00
CA VAL A 113 -1.04 10.13 1.45
C VAL A 113 -1.02 11.63 1.18
N ASP A 114 -0.87 12.43 2.23
CA ASP A 114 -0.85 13.88 2.15
C ASP A 114 0.33 14.42 1.33
N ALA A 115 0.17 15.65 0.83
CA ALA A 115 1.24 16.36 0.15
C ALA A 115 2.53 16.37 1.00
N ASP A 116 3.69 16.27 0.33
CA ASP A 116 5.02 16.21 0.95
C ASP A 116 5.25 15.02 1.90
N SER A 117 4.30 14.10 2.02
CA SER A 117 4.43 12.89 2.83
C SER A 117 4.77 11.67 1.98
N THR A 118 5.43 10.70 2.61
CA THR A 118 5.70 9.38 2.02
C THR A 118 5.33 8.31 3.02
N PHE A 119 4.66 7.26 2.56
CA PHE A 119 4.44 6.05 3.34
C PHE A 119 4.94 4.82 2.57
N THR A 120 5.71 3.95 3.24
CA THR A 120 6.22 2.71 2.65
C THR A 120 5.53 1.49 3.25
N VAL A 121 4.95 0.66 2.39
CA VAL A 121 4.39 -0.64 2.73
C VAL A 121 5.41 -1.73 2.41
N THR A 122 5.92 -2.38 3.45
CA THR A 122 6.87 -3.49 3.36
C THR A 122 6.20 -4.84 3.63
N SER A 123 5.04 -4.84 4.28
CA SER A 123 4.21 -6.03 4.42
C SER A 123 3.69 -6.49 3.06
N GLU A 124 3.47 -7.79 2.94
CA GLU A 124 2.76 -8.36 1.80
C GLU A 124 1.30 -7.92 1.86
N LEU A 125 0.75 -7.49 0.72
CA LEU A 125 -0.65 -7.14 0.54
C LEU A 125 -1.33 -8.25 -0.26
N ASP A 126 -2.09 -9.09 0.45
CA ASP A 126 -2.87 -10.18 -0.13
C ASP A 126 -4.35 -9.83 -0.23
N GLU A 127 -5.08 -10.57 -1.06
CA GLU A 127 -6.54 -10.51 -1.05
C GLU A 127 -7.11 -10.87 0.33
N THR A 128 -8.08 -10.08 0.78
CA THR A 128 -8.77 -10.28 2.05
C THR A 128 -10.26 -10.53 1.84
N THR A 129 -10.98 -10.83 2.92
CA THR A 129 -12.42 -11.04 2.85
C THR A 129 -13.14 -9.72 2.53
N ALA A 130 -13.94 -9.71 1.47
CA ALA A 130 -14.77 -8.57 1.10
C ALA A 130 -15.73 -8.17 2.23
N ASN A 131 -15.99 -6.86 2.33
CA ASN A 131 -17.03 -6.30 3.19
C ASN A 131 -18.06 -5.53 2.34
N SER A 132 -19.00 -4.82 2.98
CA SER A 132 -20.07 -4.13 2.27
C SER A 132 -19.60 -3.00 1.34
N ASN A 133 -18.39 -2.46 1.58
CA ASN A 133 -17.89 -1.25 0.95
C ASN A 133 -16.59 -1.45 0.16
N TRP A 134 -15.91 -2.60 0.34
CA TRP A 134 -14.65 -2.91 -0.31
C TRP A 134 -14.55 -4.39 -0.66
N GLY A 135 -14.08 -4.67 -1.88
CA GLY A 135 -14.00 -6.03 -2.43
C GLY A 135 -12.91 -6.91 -1.81
N GLY A 136 -12.07 -6.38 -0.91
CA GLY A 136 -11.02 -7.13 -0.23
C GLY A 136 -9.66 -7.14 -0.94
N SER A 137 -9.59 -6.69 -2.19
CA SER A 137 -8.39 -6.82 -3.02
C SER A 137 -7.94 -5.55 -3.76
N LYS A 138 -8.79 -4.53 -3.91
CA LYS A 138 -8.44 -3.32 -4.67
C LYS A 138 -7.61 -2.34 -3.83
N LEU A 139 -6.46 -1.92 -4.33
CA LEU A 139 -5.67 -0.81 -3.78
C LEU A 139 -6.07 0.51 -4.45
N THR A 140 -6.36 1.53 -3.65
CA THR A 140 -6.64 2.88 -4.15
C THR A 140 -5.68 3.89 -3.52
N LYS A 141 -4.77 4.46 -4.32
CA LYS A 141 -3.84 5.52 -3.90
C LYS A 141 -4.47 6.89 -4.13
N GLN A 142 -4.66 7.65 -3.05
CA GLN A 142 -5.19 9.01 -3.03
C GLN A 142 -4.19 10.00 -2.39
N GLY A 143 -4.51 11.29 -2.48
CA GLY A 143 -3.69 12.38 -1.97
C GLY A 143 -2.44 12.65 -2.81
N ASP A 144 -1.84 13.83 -2.61
CA ASP A 144 -0.75 14.34 -3.45
C ASP A 144 0.62 13.74 -3.10
N GLY A 145 0.73 12.99 -2.01
CA GLY A 145 1.96 12.37 -1.54
C GLY A 145 2.34 11.08 -2.26
N THR A 146 3.33 10.39 -1.71
CA THR A 146 3.90 9.15 -2.28
C THR A 146 3.58 7.92 -1.44
N LEU A 147 2.98 6.90 -2.05
CA LEU A 147 2.91 5.56 -1.48
C LEU A 147 3.98 4.70 -2.13
N ILE A 148 4.80 4.00 -1.34
CA ILE A 148 5.83 3.08 -1.83
C ILE A 148 5.40 1.65 -1.49
N LEU A 149 5.33 0.78 -2.50
CA LEU A 149 5.20 -0.67 -2.32
C LEU A 149 6.58 -1.30 -2.50
N SER A 150 7.07 -2.04 -1.51
CA SER A 150 8.39 -2.67 -1.57
C SER A 150 8.38 -4.19 -1.50
N ASN A 151 7.24 -4.80 -1.19
CA ASN A 151 7.11 -6.25 -1.13
C ASN A 151 6.77 -6.80 -2.52
N THR A 152 7.57 -7.71 -3.06
CA THR A 152 7.35 -8.34 -4.38
C THR A 152 6.46 -9.59 -4.31
N GLY A 153 5.96 -9.94 -3.12
CA GLY A 153 5.00 -11.03 -2.91
C GLY A 153 3.54 -10.57 -3.01
N ASN A 154 3.29 -9.28 -3.21
CA ASN A 154 1.93 -8.72 -3.25
C ASN A 154 1.04 -9.47 -4.25
N ASP A 155 -0.11 -9.95 -3.79
CA ASP A 155 -1.10 -10.69 -4.58
C ASP A 155 -2.49 -10.04 -4.51
N TYR A 156 -2.55 -8.74 -4.24
CA TYR A 156 -3.79 -7.98 -4.30
C TYR A 156 -4.26 -7.78 -5.75
N GLY A 157 -5.51 -7.35 -5.93
CA GLY A 157 -6.15 -7.20 -7.24
C GLY A 157 -5.81 -5.87 -7.93
N ASP A 158 -6.85 -5.17 -8.39
CA ASP A 158 -6.68 -3.92 -9.14
C ASP A 158 -5.98 -2.82 -8.34
N THR A 159 -5.25 -1.98 -9.07
CA THR A 159 -4.64 -0.74 -8.56
C THR A 159 -5.30 0.48 -9.19
N GLU A 160 -5.80 1.40 -8.38
CA GLU A 160 -6.29 2.71 -8.81
C GLU A 160 -5.43 3.81 -8.20
N ILE A 161 -4.85 4.66 -9.04
CA ILE A 161 -4.04 5.81 -8.62
C ILE A 161 -4.82 7.09 -8.93
N ASP A 162 -5.59 7.56 -7.95
CA ASP A 162 -6.41 8.76 -8.06
C ASP A 162 -5.58 10.04 -7.94
N GLY A 163 -4.46 9.99 -7.22
CA GLY A 163 -3.61 11.16 -6.97
C GLY A 163 -2.20 10.84 -6.49
N GLY A 164 -1.32 11.82 -6.65
CA GLY A 164 0.08 11.75 -6.20
C GLY A 164 0.88 10.69 -6.95
N ILE A 165 1.74 9.98 -6.21
CA ILE A 165 2.66 8.99 -6.76
C ILE A 165 2.43 7.64 -6.07
N LEU A 166 2.17 6.60 -6.86
CA LEU A 166 2.44 5.23 -6.45
C LEU A 166 3.82 4.84 -6.96
N ALA A 167 4.72 4.48 -6.07
CA ALA A 167 6.07 4.08 -6.41
C ALA A 167 6.31 2.61 -6.04
N ALA A 168 6.99 1.88 -6.90
CA ALA A 168 7.56 0.60 -6.58
C ALA A 168 8.98 0.52 -7.16
N LYS A 169 9.90 -0.08 -6.41
CA LYS A 169 11.23 -0.33 -6.96
C LYS A 169 11.08 -1.36 -8.10
N ASP A 170 10.56 -2.53 -7.77
CA ASP A 170 10.28 -3.60 -8.72
C ASP A 170 8.80 -3.60 -9.09
N ALA A 171 8.48 -3.71 -10.37
CA ALA A 171 7.11 -3.81 -10.85
C ALA A 171 6.36 -5.02 -10.26
N ALA A 172 7.08 -6.07 -9.86
CA ALA A 172 6.51 -7.21 -9.14
C ALA A 172 5.93 -6.87 -7.75
N SER A 173 6.13 -5.65 -7.25
CA SER A 173 5.46 -5.16 -6.04
C SER A 173 4.05 -4.62 -6.29
N LEU A 174 3.62 -4.50 -7.55
CA LEU A 174 2.22 -4.27 -7.86
C LEU A 174 1.44 -5.57 -7.69
N GLY A 175 0.13 -5.45 -7.47
CA GLY A 175 -0.80 -6.58 -7.45
C GLY A 175 -0.97 -7.19 -8.84
N THR A 176 -1.85 -8.19 -8.96
CA THR A 176 -2.06 -8.96 -10.18
C THR A 176 -3.13 -8.37 -11.11
N GLY A 177 -3.89 -7.38 -10.65
CA GLY A 177 -4.99 -6.76 -11.41
C GLY A 177 -4.57 -5.65 -12.37
N ASP A 178 -5.56 -4.96 -12.95
CA ASP A 178 -5.30 -3.83 -13.84
C ASP A 178 -4.84 -2.60 -13.05
N VAL A 179 -4.08 -1.70 -13.69
CA VAL A 179 -3.67 -0.42 -13.13
C VAL A 179 -4.37 0.72 -13.86
N THR A 180 -5.10 1.56 -13.13
CA THR A 180 -5.70 2.80 -13.66
C THR A 180 -5.01 4.01 -13.04
N ILE A 181 -4.53 4.93 -13.88
CA ILE A 181 -3.83 6.15 -13.44
C ILE A 181 -4.65 7.39 -13.82
N ALA A 182 -5.08 8.17 -12.84
CA ALA A 182 -5.76 9.44 -13.08
C ALA A 182 -4.81 10.48 -13.71
N GLU A 183 -5.36 11.47 -14.44
CA GLU A 183 -4.63 12.46 -15.25
C GLU A 183 -3.41 13.11 -14.56
N ASN A 184 -3.54 13.44 -13.27
CA ASN A 184 -2.48 14.12 -12.53
C ASN A 184 -1.65 13.19 -11.64
N ALA A 185 -1.85 11.88 -11.73
CA ALA A 185 -1.19 10.89 -10.91
C ALA A 185 -0.06 10.18 -11.68
N LYS A 186 0.82 9.50 -10.93
CA LYS A 186 2.00 8.83 -11.49
C LYS A 186 2.16 7.43 -10.93
N LEU A 187 2.51 6.50 -11.82
CA LEU A 187 3.10 5.21 -11.48
C LEU A 187 4.61 5.28 -11.70
N ALA A 188 5.39 5.24 -10.63
CA ALA A 188 6.85 5.31 -10.67
C ALA A 188 7.48 3.94 -10.43
N LEU A 189 8.21 3.43 -11.42
CA LEU A 189 8.84 2.11 -11.39
C LEU A 189 10.35 2.22 -11.64
N SER A 190 11.16 1.42 -10.96
CA SER A 190 12.61 1.42 -11.17
C SER A 190 13.10 0.27 -12.04
N GLN A 191 12.47 -0.90 -11.92
CA GLN A 191 12.90 -2.14 -12.57
C GLN A 191 11.75 -3.15 -12.66
N GLY A 192 12.02 -4.31 -13.27
CA GLY A 192 11.13 -5.48 -13.26
C GLY A 192 10.33 -5.64 -14.55
N THR A 193 9.27 -6.43 -14.51
CA THR A 193 8.32 -6.60 -15.61
C THR A 193 6.98 -6.03 -15.19
N LEU A 194 6.50 -5.03 -15.93
CA LEU A 194 5.14 -4.51 -15.82
C LEU A 194 4.24 -5.28 -16.80
N ASP A 195 3.61 -6.33 -16.28
CA ASP A 195 2.67 -7.18 -17.00
C ASP A 195 1.20 -6.78 -16.79
N ASN A 196 0.91 -5.94 -15.79
CA ASN A 196 -0.41 -5.33 -15.63
C ASN A 196 -0.80 -4.48 -16.84
N ASN A 197 -2.09 -4.51 -17.20
CA ASN A 197 -2.62 -3.56 -18.17
C ASN A 197 -2.75 -2.18 -17.51
N VAL A 198 -2.22 -1.15 -18.17
CA VAL A 198 -2.26 0.22 -17.64
C VAL A 198 -3.16 1.11 -18.50
N THR A 199 -4.16 1.72 -17.85
CA THR A 199 -5.09 2.66 -18.49
C THR A 199 -5.15 4.01 -17.76
N GLY A 200 -5.84 4.98 -18.36
CA GLY A 200 -6.13 6.27 -17.74
C GLY A 200 -5.28 7.43 -18.27
N GLY A 201 -5.47 8.60 -17.67
CA GLY A 201 -4.86 9.85 -18.11
C GLY A 201 -3.45 10.10 -17.58
N GLY A 202 -3.01 9.32 -16.58
CA GLY A 202 -1.76 9.60 -15.86
C GLY A 202 -0.50 9.08 -16.54
N GLN A 203 0.62 9.25 -15.84
CA GLN A 203 1.96 9.03 -16.39
C GLN A 203 2.67 7.83 -15.77
N ILE A 204 3.41 7.08 -16.59
CA ILE A 204 4.43 6.13 -16.11
C ILE A 204 5.80 6.84 -16.02
N VAL A 205 6.51 6.64 -14.91
CA VAL A 205 7.86 7.14 -14.70
C VAL A 205 8.82 5.98 -14.48
N LYS A 206 9.73 5.76 -15.43
CA LYS A 206 10.87 4.87 -15.28
C LYS A 206 12.04 5.61 -14.62
N SER A 207 12.50 5.10 -13.48
CA SER A 207 13.65 5.58 -12.72
C SER A 207 14.66 4.46 -12.47
N GLY A 208 15.70 4.70 -11.67
CA GLY A 208 16.74 3.69 -11.41
C GLY A 208 17.65 3.39 -12.60
N SER A 209 18.69 2.58 -12.38
CA SER A 209 19.68 2.21 -13.41
C SER A 209 19.29 0.97 -14.22
N ASP A 210 18.37 0.17 -13.70
CA ASP A 210 18.12 -1.18 -14.20
C ASP A 210 17.06 -1.19 -15.31
N GLU A 211 16.65 -2.37 -15.75
CA GLU A 211 15.68 -2.54 -16.83
C GLU A 211 14.26 -2.61 -16.27
N LEU A 212 13.33 -1.89 -16.91
CA LEU A 212 11.89 -2.12 -16.79
C LEU A 212 11.39 -2.63 -18.13
N ILE A 213 10.78 -3.80 -18.12
CA ILE A 213 10.15 -4.44 -19.27
C ILE A 213 8.65 -4.17 -19.18
N VAL A 214 8.05 -3.68 -20.26
CA VAL A 214 6.62 -3.36 -20.32
C VAL A 214 5.96 -4.32 -21.30
N THR A 215 5.06 -5.16 -20.80
CA THR A 215 4.40 -6.21 -21.58
C THR A 215 2.87 -6.17 -21.52
N GLY A 216 2.29 -5.45 -20.55
CA GLY A 216 0.83 -5.30 -20.44
C GLY A 216 0.20 -4.56 -21.62
N ASP A 217 -1.11 -4.76 -21.81
CA ASP A 217 -1.91 -4.06 -22.83
C ASP A 217 -2.19 -2.62 -22.35
N ASN A 218 -1.31 -1.70 -22.74
CA ASN A 218 -1.31 -0.35 -22.18
C ASN A 218 -2.01 0.67 -23.07
N ASN A 219 -2.97 1.39 -22.50
CA ASN A 219 -3.75 2.43 -23.18
C ASN A 219 -3.75 3.78 -22.43
N TYR A 220 -2.80 4.01 -21.52
CA TYR A 220 -2.66 5.30 -20.84
C TYR A 220 -2.26 6.44 -21.78
N SER A 221 -2.69 7.66 -21.47
CA SER A 221 -2.49 8.85 -22.32
C SER A 221 -1.58 9.92 -21.75
N GLY A 222 -1.23 9.89 -20.45
CA GLY A 222 -0.38 10.89 -19.81
C GLY A 222 1.10 10.82 -20.17
N GLY A 223 1.49 9.76 -20.89
CA GLY A 223 2.83 9.55 -21.43
C GLY A 223 3.80 8.90 -20.46
N THR A 224 5.06 8.83 -20.89
CA THR A 224 6.11 8.07 -20.22
C THR A 224 7.36 8.91 -20.05
N THR A 225 7.87 8.98 -18.83
CA THR A 225 9.15 9.64 -18.54
C THR A 225 10.20 8.59 -18.18
N ILE A 226 11.31 8.57 -18.91
CA ILE A 226 12.47 7.70 -18.63
C ILE A 226 13.58 8.60 -18.11
N SER A 227 13.78 8.57 -16.79
CA SER A 227 14.81 9.37 -16.12
C SER A 227 16.16 8.66 -16.03
N GLY A 228 16.18 7.33 -16.15
CA GLY A 228 17.39 6.51 -16.07
C GLY A 228 17.16 5.05 -16.44
N GLY A 229 18.25 4.33 -16.66
CA GLY A 229 18.25 2.92 -17.04
C GLY A 229 17.65 2.68 -18.42
N THR A 230 17.10 1.47 -18.60
CA THR A 230 16.48 1.04 -19.86
C THR A 230 15.00 0.77 -19.64
N LEU A 231 14.14 1.34 -20.49
CA LEU A 231 12.76 0.90 -20.67
C LEU A 231 12.71 0.02 -21.92
N ILE A 232 12.18 -1.19 -21.78
CA ILE A 232 12.03 -2.16 -22.88
C ILE A 232 10.55 -2.38 -23.13
N ALA A 233 10.11 -2.17 -24.36
CA ALA A 233 8.77 -2.52 -24.82
C ALA A 233 8.89 -3.47 -26.01
N ASP A 234 8.32 -4.67 -25.90
CA ASP A 234 8.38 -5.67 -26.97
C ASP A 234 7.56 -5.23 -28.20
N HIS A 235 6.50 -4.45 -27.97
CA HIS A 235 5.74 -3.76 -29.01
C HIS A 235 5.61 -2.26 -28.70
N ALA A 236 5.62 -1.43 -29.73
CA ALA A 236 5.54 0.02 -29.58
C ALA A 236 4.21 0.50 -28.95
N ASP A 237 3.11 -0.21 -29.19
CA ASP A 237 1.79 0.09 -28.63
C ASP A 237 1.69 -0.18 -27.12
N SER A 238 2.61 -0.94 -26.53
CA SER A 238 2.72 -1.10 -25.08
C SER A 238 3.16 0.18 -24.33
N LEU A 239 3.48 1.27 -25.04
CA LEU A 239 3.87 2.56 -24.44
C LEU A 239 2.70 3.56 -24.34
N GLY A 240 1.47 3.10 -24.57
CA GLY A 240 0.29 3.96 -24.56
C GLY A 240 0.34 5.02 -25.66
N THR A 241 -0.45 6.08 -25.51
CA THR A 241 -0.63 7.10 -26.55
C THR A 241 0.05 8.44 -26.25
N GLY A 242 0.52 8.64 -25.01
CA GLY A 242 1.14 9.89 -24.58
C GLY A 242 2.58 10.07 -25.09
N ALA A 243 3.15 11.27 -24.88
CA ALA A 243 4.54 11.54 -25.28
C ALA A 243 5.54 10.72 -24.44
N VAL A 244 6.72 10.43 -25.02
CA VAL A 244 7.84 9.80 -24.31
C VAL A 244 8.98 10.81 -24.11
N ALA A 245 9.26 11.15 -22.86
CA ALA A 245 10.42 11.97 -22.48
C ALA A 245 11.56 11.06 -22.03
N ASN A 246 12.55 10.86 -22.90
CA ASN A 246 13.63 9.90 -22.71
C ASN A 246 14.96 10.57 -22.38
N SER A 247 15.49 10.31 -21.18
CA SER A 247 16.85 10.66 -20.76
C SER A 247 17.73 9.43 -20.51
N GLY A 248 17.20 8.22 -20.68
CA GLY A 248 17.90 6.95 -20.52
C GLY A 248 18.01 6.20 -21.86
N VAL A 249 17.66 4.93 -21.85
CA VAL A 249 17.51 4.11 -23.06
C VAL A 249 16.06 3.68 -23.20
N LEU A 250 15.49 3.91 -24.38
CA LEU A 250 14.22 3.33 -24.79
C LEU A 250 14.53 2.25 -25.83
N GLN A 251 14.22 1.00 -25.52
CA GLN A 251 14.29 -0.12 -26.46
C GLN A 251 12.89 -0.52 -26.90
N VAL A 252 12.64 -0.53 -28.21
CA VAL A 252 11.34 -0.88 -28.80
C VAL A 252 11.54 -2.06 -29.76
N GLY A 253 10.74 -3.11 -29.58
CA GLY A 253 10.68 -4.29 -30.43
C GLY A 253 9.90 -4.01 -31.72
N GLU A 254 8.76 -4.66 -31.89
CA GLU A 254 7.90 -4.58 -33.09
C GLU A 254 6.97 -3.35 -33.07
N GLY A 255 6.43 -2.99 -34.23
CA GLY A 255 5.48 -1.90 -34.39
C GLY A 255 6.10 -0.52 -34.60
N GLU A 256 5.29 0.40 -35.13
CA GLU A 256 5.66 1.81 -35.33
C GLU A 256 5.47 2.58 -34.01
N LEU A 257 6.50 3.31 -33.59
CA LEU A 257 6.42 4.19 -32.42
C LEU A 257 5.70 5.49 -32.79
N GLU A 258 4.40 5.57 -32.51
CA GLU A 258 3.58 6.75 -32.78
C GLU A 258 3.75 7.87 -31.74
N ASN A 259 4.31 7.56 -30.56
CA ASN A 259 4.50 8.53 -29.49
C ASN A 259 5.46 9.66 -29.91
N THR A 260 5.17 10.88 -29.49
CA THR A 260 6.14 11.97 -29.61
C THR A 260 7.32 11.70 -28.68
N LEU A 261 8.48 11.38 -29.26
CA LEU A 261 9.72 11.13 -28.52
C LEU A 261 10.54 12.42 -28.37
N SER A 262 11.00 12.69 -27.15
CA SER A 262 11.84 13.85 -26.81
C SER A 262 12.91 13.49 -25.78
N GLY A 263 13.87 14.39 -25.54
CA GLY A 263 14.93 14.23 -24.54
C GLY A 263 16.30 13.93 -25.13
N THR A 264 17.26 13.59 -24.26
CA THR A 264 18.67 13.35 -24.61
C THR A 264 19.08 11.87 -24.61
N GLY A 265 18.13 10.98 -24.29
CA GLY A 265 18.35 9.54 -24.24
C GLY A 265 18.52 8.89 -25.61
N SER A 266 18.80 7.59 -25.60
CA SER A 266 18.93 6.77 -26.82
C SER A 266 17.65 6.02 -27.13
N LEU A 267 17.32 5.89 -28.41
CA LEU A 267 16.32 4.96 -28.92
C LEU A 267 17.03 3.77 -29.58
N VAL A 268 16.63 2.56 -29.22
CA VAL A 268 17.11 1.30 -29.80
C VAL A 268 15.91 0.56 -30.39
N LYS A 269 15.92 0.33 -31.70
CA LYS A 269 14.89 -0.46 -32.39
C LYS A 269 15.42 -1.87 -32.63
N THR A 270 14.73 -2.89 -32.13
CA THR A 270 15.14 -4.30 -32.26
C THR A 270 14.24 -5.12 -33.20
N GLY A 271 13.01 -4.66 -33.47
CA GLY A 271 12.05 -5.30 -34.38
C GLY A 271 11.69 -4.45 -35.62
N THR A 272 10.67 -4.88 -36.38
CA THR A 272 10.17 -4.20 -37.59
C THR A 272 9.12 -3.12 -37.29
N GLY A 273 8.85 -2.23 -38.26
CA GLY A 273 8.08 -0.99 -38.06
C GLY A 273 9.03 0.18 -37.91
#